data_AF-A0A1Q9YK54-F1
#
_entry.id   AF-A0A1Q9YK54-F1
#
_cell.length_a   1.000
_cell.length_b   1.000
_cell.length_c   1.000
_cell.angle_alpha   90.00
_cell.angle_beta   90.00
_cell.angle_gamma   90.00
#
_symmetry.space_group_name_H-M   'P 1'
#
loop_
_entity.id
_entity.type
_entity.pdbx_description
1 polymer ?
#
loop_
_entity_poly.entity_id
_entity_poly.type
_entity_poly.pdbx_seq_one_letter_code
_entity_poly.pdbx_strand_id
1 'polypeptide(L)'
;MSVRQLVQAALLGALELVVFTAFSGILYLEAVTFTIVCVALCLDRRIAVLSSVCFCVLNMLLIQGVTPWSLMYLAIYPLYSLGISCLRTRHMTSLQAALVTGCLSFLTGQLLQIPWMLFSRVLAAGYLLLGLQTSLIQGGLSAILTLCLFRPVCEVLKTCR
;
A
#
# COMPACT_ATOMS: atom_id res chain seq x y z
N MET A 1 17.57 -4.48 -15.84
CA MET A 1 17.29 -3.16 -15.23
C MET A 1 18.58 -2.39 -15.25
N SER A 2 18.53 -1.08 -15.47
CA SER A 2 19.72 -0.24 -15.31
C SER A 2 19.92 0.12 -13.82
N VAL A 3 21.16 0.48 -13.45
CA VAL A 3 21.50 0.92 -12.08
C VAL A 3 20.59 2.08 -11.63
N ARG A 4 20.29 3.01 -12.55
CA ARG A 4 19.36 4.12 -12.29
C ARG A 4 17.98 3.66 -11.83
N GLN A 5 17.41 2.63 -12.47
CA GLN A 5 16.10 2.09 -12.10
C GLN A 5 16.12 1.38 -10.74
N LEU A 6 17.25 0.75 -10.40
CA LEU A 6 17.43 0.11 -9.10
C LEU A 6 17.47 1.16 -7.97
N VAL A 7 18.26 2.22 -8.16
CA VAL A 7 18.35 3.35 -7.21
C VAL A 7 16.99 4.03 -7.05
N GLN A 8 16.26 4.23 -8.16
CA GLN A 8 14.91 4.80 -8.12
C GLN A 8 13.93 3.94 -7.32
N ALA A 9 13.94 2.61 -7.51
CA ALA A 9 13.11 1.70 -6.74
C ALA A 9 13.44 1.74 -5.24
N ALA A 10 14.73 1.80 -4.88
CA ALA A 10 15.18 1.90 -3.49
C ALA A 10 14.75 3.23 -2.84
N LEU A 11 14.91 4.36 -3.55
CA LEU A 11 14.46 5.68 -3.07
C LEU A 11 12.95 5.72 -2.85
N LEU A 12 12.16 5.14 -3.76
CA LEU A 12 10.71 5.06 -3.62
C LEU A 12 10.29 4.15 -2.47
N GLY A 13 10.96 3.00 -2.29
CA GLY A 13 10.71 2.13 -1.13
C GLY A 13 11.03 2.80 0.21
N ALA A 14 12.11 3.59 0.27
CA ALA A 14 12.43 4.40 1.45
C ALA A 14 11.40 5.52 1.68
N LEU A 15 10.90 6.16 0.62
CA LEU A 15 9.84 7.15 0.71
C LEU A 15 8.53 6.53 1.23
N GLU A 16 8.15 5.36 0.71
CA GLU A 16 6.99 4.59 1.19
C GLU A 16 7.12 4.28 2.70
N LEU A 17 8.33 3.97 3.18
CA LEU A 17 8.61 3.76 4.61
C LEU A 17 8.42 5.05 5.42
N VAL A 18 8.95 6.17 4.95
CA VAL A 18 8.79 7.47 5.63
C VAL A 18 7.31 7.82 5.71
N VAL A 19 6.56 7.66 4.62
CA VAL A 19 5.12 7.87 4.59
C VAL A 19 4.41 6.94 5.58
N PHE A 20 4.77 5.66 5.63
CA PHE A 20 4.22 4.73 6.62
C PHE A 20 4.43 5.23 8.05
N THR A 21 5.66 5.59 8.41
CA THR A 21 6.01 6.03 9.77
C THR A 21 5.43 7.40 10.14
N ALA A 22 5.32 8.32 9.19
CA ALA A 22 4.77 9.65 9.44
C ALA A 22 3.25 9.58 9.65
N PHE A 23 2.57 8.75 8.86
CA PHE A 23 1.11 8.62 8.91
C PHE A 23 0.62 7.54 9.87
N SER A 24 1.51 6.70 10.45
CA SER A 24 1.11 5.73 11.48
C SER A 24 0.58 6.39 12.76
N GLY A 25 0.91 7.66 13.00
CA GLY A 25 0.36 8.45 14.11
C GLY A 25 -1.05 9.01 13.86
N ILE A 26 -1.53 8.99 12.60
CA ILE A 26 -2.86 9.47 12.23
C ILE A 26 -3.80 8.27 12.19
N LEU A 27 -4.83 8.32 13.03
CA LEU A 27 -5.75 7.20 13.25
C LEU A 27 -6.38 6.73 11.92
N TYR A 28 -6.21 5.44 11.61
CA TYR A 28 -6.78 4.73 10.45
C TYR A 28 -6.37 5.25 9.06
N LEU A 29 -5.41 6.18 8.94
CA LEU A 29 -5.00 6.67 7.63
C LEU A 29 -3.87 5.80 7.05
N GLU A 30 -4.21 4.86 6.17
CA GLU A 30 -3.22 4.16 5.35
C GLU A 30 -2.83 5.02 4.14
N ALA A 31 -1.74 5.79 4.28
CA ALA A 31 -1.15 6.55 3.19
C ALA A 31 -0.23 5.69 2.28
N VAL A 32 0.20 4.51 2.75
CA VAL A 32 1.09 3.60 2.00
C VAL A 32 0.41 2.99 0.79
N THR A 33 -0.84 2.55 0.93
CA THR A 33 -1.61 2.01 -0.19
C THR A 33 -1.78 3.05 -1.28
N PHE A 34 -2.02 4.32 -0.91
CA PHE A 34 -2.05 5.45 -1.83
C PHE A 34 -0.73 5.61 -2.58
N THR A 35 0.41 5.61 -1.90
CA THR A 35 1.71 5.77 -2.55
C THR A 35 2.02 4.62 -3.50
N ILE A 36 1.73 3.38 -3.10
CA ILE A 36 1.91 2.19 -3.94
C ILE A 36 1.04 2.29 -5.21
N VAL A 37 -0.22 2.70 -5.08
CA VAL A 37 -1.13 2.87 -6.22
C VAL A 37 -0.60 3.96 -7.17
N CYS A 38 -0.18 5.10 -6.65
CA CYS A 38 0.40 6.19 -7.45
C CYS A 38 1.66 5.75 -8.21
N VAL A 39 2.58 5.06 -7.53
CA VAL A 39 3.81 4.54 -8.12
C VAL A 39 3.51 3.48 -9.19
N ALA A 40 2.60 2.54 -8.92
CA ALA A 40 2.21 1.49 -9.86
C ALA A 40 1.50 2.03 -11.12
N LEU A 41 0.75 3.13 -11.00
CA LEU A 41 0.08 3.76 -12.14
C LEU A 41 1.03 4.63 -12.98
N CYS A 42 2.00 5.31 -12.36
CA CYS A 42 2.85 6.29 -13.04
C CYS A 42 4.16 5.70 -13.59
N LEU A 43 4.76 4.74 -12.89
CA LEU A 43 6.07 4.20 -13.23
C LEU A 43 5.97 2.81 -13.88
N ASP A 44 7.11 2.24 -14.23
CA ASP A 44 7.17 0.91 -14.81
C ASP A 44 6.92 -0.16 -13.73
N ARG A 45 6.18 -1.21 -14.09
CA ARG A 45 5.81 -2.34 -13.22
C ARG A 45 6.97 -2.89 -12.40
N ARG A 46 8.16 -3.01 -12.99
CA ARG A 46 9.35 -3.55 -12.30
C ARG A 46 9.79 -2.64 -11.16
N ILE A 47 9.76 -1.33 -11.36
CA ILE A 47 10.13 -0.33 -10.34
C ILE A 47 9.10 -0.34 -9.22
N ALA A 48 7.81 -0.37 -9.55
CA ALA A 48 6.72 -0.37 -8.57
C ALA A 48 6.70 -1.63 -7.68
N VAL A 49 6.96 -2.81 -8.27
CA VAL A 49 7.03 -4.05 -7.49
C VAL A 49 8.30 -4.07 -6.62
N LEU A 50 9.43 -3.63 -7.14
CA LEU A 50 10.67 -3.57 -6.35
C LEU A 50 10.63 -2.52 -5.24
N SER A 51 9.98 -1.37 -5.45
CA SER A 51 9.81 -0.35 -4.40
C SER A 51 9.00 -0.90 -3.24
N SER A 52 7.85 -1.52 -3.53
CA SER A 52 6.99 -2.14 -2.51
C SER A 52 7.68 -3.30 -1.77
N VAL A 53 8.46 -4.14 -2.47
CA VAL A 53 9.29 -5.18 -1.81
C VAL A 53 10.34 -4.53 -0.90
N CYS A 54 11.03 -3.50 -1.38
CA CYS A 54 12.04 -2.78 -0.60
C CYS A 54 11.42 -2.15 0.66
N PHE A 55 10.27 -1.49 0.53
CA PHE A 55 9.48 -0.98 1.65
C PHE A 55 9.14 -2.08 2.65
N CYS A 56 8.61 -3.23 2.21
CA CYS A 56 8.21 -4.31 3.10
C CYS A 56 9.40 -4.88 3.89
N VAL A 57 10.53 -5.09 3.21
CA VAL A 57 11.76 -5.58 3.84
C VAL A 57 12.28 -4.56 4.86
N LEU A 58 12.31 -3.27 4.50
CA LEU A 58 12.75 -2.22 5.42
C LEU A 58 11.80 -2.08 6.62
N ASN A 59 10.48 -2.10 6.41
CA ASN A 59 9.50 -2.03 7.49
C ASN A 59 9.62 -3.21 8.46
N MET A 60 9.82 -4.42 7.91
CA MET A 60 10.03 -5.64 8.69
C MET A 60 11.33 -5.58 9.50
N LEU A 61 12.43 -5.11 8.92
CA LEU A 61 13.73 -5.08 9.59
C LEU A 61 13.87 -3.94 10.60
N LEU A 62 13.33 -2.77 10.30
CA LEU A 62 13.61 -1.53 11.06
C LEU A 62 12.52 -1.18 12.07
N ILE A 63 11.25 -1.49 11.80
CA ILE A 63 10.12 -0.96 12.58
C ILE A 63 9.42 -2.06 13.38
N GLN A 64 8.91 -3.09 12.70
CA GLN A 64 7.99 -4.06 13.31
C GLN A 64 8.63 -5.39 13.72
N GLY A 65 9.86 -5.65 13.27
CA GLY A 65 10.49 -6.96 13.42
C GLY A 65 9.83 -8.06 12.58
N VAL A 66 10.33 -9.28 12.71
CA VAL A 66 9.81 -10.47 12.01
C VAL A 66 8.62 -11.03 12.77
N THR A 67 7.42 -10.73 12.31
CA THR A 67 6.14 -11.19 12.88
C THR A 67 5.24 -11.76 11.78
N PRO A 68 4.23 -12.59 12.11
CA PRO A 68 3.26 -13.07 11.13
C PRO A 68 2.56 -11.94 10.34
N TRP A 69 2.33 -10.79 10.98
CA TRP A 69 1.76 -9.60 10.34
C TRP A 69 2.74 -8.92 9.39
N SER A 70 4.02 -8.81 9.75
CA SER A 70 5.01 -8.21 8.85
C SER A 70 5.29 -9.07 7.62
N LEU A 71 5.17 -10.39 7.73
CA LEU A 71 5.18 -11.30 6.58
C LEU A 71 3.97 -11.11 5.67
N MET A 72 2.78 -10.79 6.21
CA MET A 72 1.61 -10.47 5.40
C MET A 72 1.81 -9.20 4.57
N TYR A 73 2.45 -8.17 5.11
CA TYR A 73 2.77 -6.97 4.33
C TYR A 73 3.63 -7.28 3.09
N LEU A 74 4.63 -8.16 3.25
CA LEU A 74 5.49 -8.60 2.15
C LEU A 74 4.72 -9.37 1.06
N ALA A 75 3.62 -10.04 1.40
CA ALA A 75 2.76 -10.68 0.41
C ALA A 75 1.78 -9.68 -0.22
N ILE A 76 1.09 -8.87 0.58
CA ILE A 76 -0.01 -8.02 0.14
C ILE A 76 0.48 -6.88 -0.78
N TYR A 77 1.46 -6.09 -0.35
CA TYR A 77 1.81 -4.85 -1.05
C TYR A 77 2.46 -5.08 -2.42
N PRO A 78 3.37 -6.05 -2.62
CA PRO A 78 3.87 -6.38 -3.95
C PRO A 78 2.78 -6.93 -4.88
N LEU A 79 1.82 -7.71 -4.36
CA LEU A 79 0.67 -8.19 -5.13
C LEU A 79 -0.24 -7.04 -5.57
N TYR A 80 -0.47 -6.05 -4.71
CA TYR A 80 -1.24 -4.85 -5.05
C TYR A 80 -0.54 -4.04 -6.13
N SER A 81 0.76 -3.80 -5.97
CA SER A 81 1.58 -3.11 -6.97
C SER A 81 1.53 -3.80 -8.33
N LEU A 82 1.61 -5.14 -8.34
CA LEU A 82 1.51 -5.95 -9.56
C LEU A 82 0.10 -5.90 -10.16
N GLY A 83 -0.94 -6.06 -9.34
CA GLY A 83 -2.34 -6.04 -9.76
C GLY A 83 -2.70 -4.71 -10.43
N ILE A 84 -2.36 -3.59 -9.79
CA ILE A 84 -2.58 -2.23 -10.32
C ILE A 84 -1.78 -2.01 -11.60
N SER A 85 -0.51 -2.45 -11.61
CA SER A 85 0.33 -2.33 -12.81
C SER A 85 -0.25 -3.09 -14.02
N CYS A 86 -0.97 -4.20 -13.78
CA CYS A 86 -1.69 -4.95 -14.80
C CYS A 86 -3.02 -4.30 -15.18
N LEU A 87 -3.74 -3.74 -14.21
CA LEU A 87 -4.98 -2.96 -14.39
C LEU A 87 -4.75 -1.58 -15.00
N ARG A 88 -3.49 -1.19 -15.25
CA ARG A 88 -3.09 0.12 -15.78
C ARG A 88 -3.72 0.37 -17.16
N THR A 89 -4.91 0.95 -17.14
CA THR A 89 -5.52 1.57 -18.31
C THR A 89 -4.92 2.97 -18.48
N ARG A 90 -4.72 3.40 -19.73
CA ARG A 90 -3.99 4.63 -20.07
C ARG A 90 -4.65 5.91 -19.54
N HIS A 91 -5.90 5.84 -19.06
CA HIS A 91 -6.72 6.96 -18.60
C HIS A 91 -7.54 6.63 -17.34
N MET A 92 -6.92 6.10 -16.28
CA MET A 92 -7.62 6.02 -14.99
C MET A 92 -7.96 7.43 -14.48
N THR A 93 -9.23 7.66 -14.19
CA THR A 93 -9.68 8.92 -13.59
C THR A 93 -9.32 8.96 -12.10
N SER A 94 -9.26 10.16 -11.51
CA SER A 94 -8.99 10.34 -10.08
C SER A 94 -10.01 9.59 -9.21
N LEU A 95 -11.26 9.47 -9.67
CA LEU A 95 -12.31 8.71 -9.00
C LEU A 95 -12.02 7.20 -9.02
N GLN A 96 -11.63 6.66 -10.17
CA GLN A 96 -11.28 5.24 -10.29
C GLN A 96 -10.06 4.88 -9.43
N ALA A 97 -9.04 5.75 -9.42
CA ALA A 97 -7.87 5.58 -8.56
C ALA A 97 -8.27 5.59 -7.08
N ALA A 98 -9.13 6.51 -6.66
CA ALA A 98 -9.62 6.58 -5.28
C ALA A 98 -10.44 5.36 -4.87
N LEU A 99 -11.29 4.85 -5.74
CA LEU A 99 -12.05 3.62 -5.50
C LEU A 99 -11.12 2.42 -5.36
N VAL A 100 -10.12 2.28 -6.24
CA VAL A 100 -9.13 1.20 -6.17
C VAL A 100 -8.32 1.31 -4.87
N THR A 101 -7.78 2.49 -4.54
CA THR A 101 -7.02 2.68 -3.29
C THR A 101 -7.89 2.38 -2.06
N GLY A 102 -9.13 2.88 -2.02
CA GLY A 102 -10.04 2.65 -0.91
C GLY A 102 -10.38 1.18 -0.72
N CYS A 103 -10.69 0.46 -1.81
CA CYS A 103 -10.93 -0.98 -1.79
C CYS A 103 -9.69 -1.76 -1.31
N LEU A 104 -8.51 -1.40 -1.81
CA LEU A 104 -7.26 -2.07 -1.42
C LEU A 104 -6.91 -1.81 0.05
N SER A 105 -7.06 -0.57 0.54
CA SER A 105 -6.91 -0.24 1.97
C SER A 105 -7.88 -1.01 2.85
N PHE A 106 -9.15 -1.10 2.45
CA PHE A 106 -10.15 -1.89 3.17
C PHE A 106 -9.73 -3.38 3.23
N LEU A 107 -9.31 -3.93 2.09
CA LEU A 107 -8.83 -5.32 2.03
C LEU A 107 -7.59 -5.52 2.89
N THR A 108 -6.63 -4.59 2.92
CA THR A 108 -5.46 -4.67 3.80
C THR A 108 -5.87 -4.77 5.26
N GLY A 109 -6.80 -3.92 5.72
CA GLY A 109 -7.31 -3.94 7.10
C GLY A 109 -7.91 -5.29 7.50
N GLN A 110 -8.54 -5.99 6.57
CA GLN A 110 -9.12 -7.34 6.78
C GLN A 110 -8.08 -8.46 6.67
N LEU A 111 -7.24 -8.43 5.63
CA LEU A 111 -6.24 -9.46 5.35
C LEU A 111 -5.18 -9.53 6.46
N LEU A 112 -4.84 -8.40 7.08
CA LEU A 112 -3.91 -8.37 8.21
C LEU A 112 -4.46 -9.03 9.47
N GLN A 113 -5.76 -9.33 9.55
CA GLN A 113 -6.32 -10.10 10.67
C GLN A 113 -6.22 -11.62 10.47
N ILE A 114 -5.90 -12.09 9.25
CA ILE A 114 -5.78 -13.52 8.93
C ILE A 114 -4.78 -14.27 9.83
N PRO A 115 -3.62 -13.70 10.21
CA PRO A 115 -2.70 -14.37 11.13
C PRO A 115 -3.34 -14.81 12.46
N TRP A 116 -4.44 -14.19 12.91
CA TRP A 116 -5.18 -14.64 14.09
C TRP A 116 -5.78 -16.05 13.94
N MET A 117 -6.00 -16.51 12.70
CA MET A 117 -6.46 -17.88 12.42
C MET A 117 -5.45 -18.94 12.88
N LEU A 118 -4.16 -18.61 12.97
CA LEU A 118 -3.12 -19.50 13.48
C LEU A 118 -3.28 -19.79 14.97
N PHE A 119 -3.94 -18.89 15.71
CA PHE A 119 -4.13 -19.02 17.16
C PHE A 119 -5.50 -19.62 17.50
N SER A 120 -6.59 -19.07 16.95
CA SER A 120 -7.94 -19.59 17.16
C SER A 120 -8.93 -19.06 16.14
N ARG A 121 -9.80 -19.95 15.65
CA ARG A 121 -10.86 -19.61 14.69
C ARG A 121 -11.90 -18.64 15.27
N VAL A 122 -12.18 -18.74 16.57
CA VAL A 122 -13.16 -17.89 17.25
C VAL A 122 -12.60 -16.48 17.42
N LEU A 123 -11.33 -16.36 17.84
CA LEU A 123 -10.64 -15.07 17.94
C LEU A 123 -10.52 -14.42 16.56
N ALA A 124 -10.11 -15.17 15.54
CA ALA A 124 -10.01 -14.65 14.17
C ALA A 124 -11.35 -14.11 13.64
N ALA A 125 -12.45 -14.84 13.86
CA ALA A 125 -13.78 -14.38 13.47
C ALA A 125 -14.18 -13.10 14.22
N GLY A 126 -13.88 -13.02 15.53
CA GLY A 126 -14.12 -11.81 16.33
C GLY A 126 -13.32 -10.60 15.83
N TYR A 127 -12.03 -10.78 15.55
CA TYR A 127 -11.17 -9.70 15.04
C TYR A 127 -11.54 -9.26 13.62
N LEU A 128 -12.00 -10.17 12.75
CA LEU A 128 -12.53 -9.80 11.44
C LEU A 128 -13.81 -8.97 11.56
N LEU A 129 -14.75 -9.39 12.42
CA LEU A 129 -16.01 -8.68 12.65
C LEU A 129 -15.80 -7.29 13.26
N LEU A 130 -14.94 -7.17 14.27
CA LEU A 130 -14.59 -5.89 14.89
C LEU A 130 -13.76 -5.02 13.95
N GLY A 131 -12.86 -5.65 13.17
CA GLY A 131 -12.01 -4.99 12.20
C GLY A 131 -12.76 -4.38 11.02
N LEU A 132 -14.02 -4.77 10.77
CA LEU A 132 -14.84 -4.16 9.70
C LEU A 132 -15.03 -2.67 9.91
N GLN A 133 -15.28 -2.23 11.16
CA GLN A 133 -15.49 -0.81 11.45
C GLN A 133 -14.24 0.02 11.15
N THR A 134 -13.08 -0.46 11.61
CA THR A 134 -11.80 0.23 11.40
C THR A 134 -11.37 0.19 9.94
N SER A 135 -11.55 -0.95 9.26
CA SER A 135 -11.21 -1.12 7.85
C SER A 135 -12.05 -0.23 6.93
N LEU A 136 -13.33 -0.01 7.27
CA LEU A 136 -14.23 0.84 6.50
C LEU A 136 -13.82 2.31 6.60
N ILE A 137 -13.49 2.77 7.81
CA ILE A 137 -12.93 4.11 8.04
C ILE A 137 -11.61 4.27 7.28
N GLN A 138 -10.73 3.29 7.37
CA GLN A 138 -9.44 3.27 6.69
C GLN A 138 -9.58 3.35 5.17
N GLY A 139 -10.47 2.55 4.57
CA GLY A 139 -10.76 2.61 3.13
C GLY A 139 -11.31 3.97 2.71
N GLY A 140 -12.24 4.54 3.49
CA GLY A 140 -12.81 5.86 3.21
C GLY A 140 -11.77 6.98 3.26
N LEU A 141 -10.93 7.00 4.29
CA LEU A 141 -9.87 7.99 4.45
C LEU A 141 -8.81 7.90 3.35
N SER A 142 -8.36 6.69 2.99
CA SER A 142 -7.42 6.50 1.89
C SER A 142 -8.02 6.91 0.53
N ALA A 143 -9.33 6.69 0.31
CA ALA A 143 -10.02 7.15 -0.89
C ALA A 143 -10.08 8.68 -0.97
N ILE A 144 -10.44 9.36 0.13
CA ILE A 144 -10.46 10.83 0.21
C ILE A 144 -9.06 11.40 -0.03
N LEU A 145 -8.03 10.83 0.61
CA LEU A 145 -6.64 11.22 0.39
C LEU A 145 -6.25 11.12 -1.09
N THR A 146 -6.66 10.02 -1.73
CA THR A 146 -6.41 9.81 -3.16
C THR A 146 -7.14 10.85 -4.01
N LEU A 147 -8.41 11.17 -3.73
CA LEU A 147 -9.14 12.20 -4.48
C LEU A 147 -8.45 13.57 -4.41
N CYS A 148 -7.90 13.94 -3.25
CA CYS A 148 -7.22 15.22 -3.05
C CYS A 148 -5.83 15.25 -3.69
N LEU A 149 -5.03 14.19 -3.53
CA LEU A 149 -3.59 14.22 -3.83
C LEU A 149 -3.17 13.44 -5.07
N PHE A 150 -4.04 12.63 -5.68
CA PHE A 150 -3.68 11.80 -6.82
C PHE A 150 -3.11 12.61 -7.99
N ARG A 151 -3.81 13.68 -8.40
CA ARG A 151 -3.36 14.53 -9.53
C ARG A 151 -1.97 15.15 -9.32
N PRO A 152 -1.73 15.93 -8.24
CA PRO A 152 -0.42 16.56 -8.06
C PRO A 152 0.71 15.54 -7.93
N VAL A 153 0.47 14.43 -7.21
CA VAL A 153 1.49 13.38 -7.02
C VAL A 153 1.80 12.67 -8.35
N CYS A 154 0.79 12.35 -9.16
CA CYS A 154 1.02 11.70 -10.45
C CYS A 154 1.77 12.59 -11.44
N GLU A 155 1.52 13.90 -11.46
CA GLU A 155 2.25 14.83 -12.34
C GLU A 155 3.75 14.90 -11.97
N VAL A 156 4.06 14.95 -10.66
CA VAL A 156 5.45 14.90 -10.19
C VAL A 156 6.11 13.57 -10.56
N LEU A 157 5.44 12.44 -10.31
CA LEU A 157 6.00 11.11 -10.60
C LEU A 157 6.25 10.87 -12.09
N LYS A 158 5.40 11.39 -12.98
CA LYS A 158 5.62 11.29 -14.44
C LYS A 158 6.87 12.05 -14.89
N THR A 159 7.22 13.13 -14.20
CA THR A 159 8.44 13.92 -14.48
C THR A 159 9.71 13.14 -14.09
N CYS A 160 9.59 12.19 -13.16
CA CYS A 160 10.70 11.34 -12.70
C CYS A 160 10.89 10.06 -13.53
N ARG A 161 10.10 9.88 -14.60
CA ARG A 161 10.19 8.71 -15.49
C ARG A 161 11.41 8.79 -16.41
#